data_AF-A0A9E5PGQ5-F1
#
_entry.id   AF-A0A9E5PGQ5-F1
#
_cell.length_a   1.000
_cell.length_b   1.000
_cell.length_c   1.000
_cell.angle_alpha   90.00
_cell.angle_beta   90.00
_cell.angle_gamma   90.00
#
_symmetry.space_group_name_H-M   'P 1'
#
loop_
_entity.id
_entity.type
_entity.pdbx_description
1 polymer ?
#
loop_
_entity_poly.entity_id
_entity_poly.type
_entity_poly.pdbx_seq_one_letter_code
_entity_poly.pdbx_strand_id
1 'polypeptide(L)'
;MRSRLLLVGALACLGGPLQAQAARELQVQGVVTATATRFIGGGVGFALRTAGRMRVGLMVSAGDMEGAVAGRGEALLSYHLSPFKRRGVTPYVGGGVAVTATRDASEEYLLLVLGVESRPGSSAGWFAEAGVAGGVRVSLGFRLRQRSNR
;
A
#
# COMPACT_ATOMS: atom_id res chain seq x y z
N MET A 1 28.46 -30.44 6.87
CA MET A 1 27.72 -29.51 5.98
C MET A 1 26.44 -29.08 6.71
N ARG A 2 26.51 -28.16 7.68
CA ARG A 2 26.36 -26.69 7.60
C ARG A 2 25.05 -26.18 6.95
N SER A 3 24.09 -25.92 7.85
CA SER A 3 23.18 -24.77 7.95
C SER A 3 22.25 -24.42 6.78
N ARG A 4 21.01 -24.88 6.85
CA ARG A 4 19.83 -24.22 6.25
C ARG A 4 18.59 -24.61 7.05
N LEU A 5 18.21 -23.83 8.09
CA LEU A 5 16.84 -23.82 8.65
C LEU A 5 16.74 -22.90 9.88
N LEU A 6 17.21 -21.66 9.80
CA LEU A 6 16.95 -20.67 10.85
C LEU A 6 16.78 -19.27 10.23
N LEU A 7 15.74 -19.08 9.41
CA LEU A 7 15.33 -17.72 9.04
C LEU A 7 13.81 -17.53 8.83
N VAL A 8 12.97 -18.45 9.35
CA VAL A 8 11.50 -18.30 9.33
C VAL A 8 10.95 -17.99 10.74
N GLY A 9 11.67 -18.31 11.81
CA GLY A 9 11.21 -18.10 13.20
C GLY A 9 11.34 -16.66 13.73
N ALA A 10 12.20 -15.82 13.15
CA ALA A 10 12.50 -14.50 13.73
C ALA A 10 11.39 -13.45 13.51
N LEU A 11 10.52 -13.62 12.51
CA LEU A 11 9.37 -12.70 12.30
C LEU A 11 8.17 -13.01 13.19
N ALA A 12 8.04 -14.24 13.70
CA ALA A 12 6.88 -14.65 14.51
C ALA A 12 6.97 -14.15 15.98
N CYS A 13 8.18 -14.01 16.53
CA CYS A 13 8.37 -13.65 17.94
C CYS A 13 8.32 -12.15 18.27
N LEU A 14 8.20 -11.28 17.26
CA LEU A 14 8.04 -9.83 17.47
C LEU A 14 6.56 -9.38 17.56
N GLY A 15 5.60 -10.30 17.44
CA GLY A 15 4.19 -10.00 17.23
C GLY A 15 3.43 -9.42 18.43
N GLY A 16 3.79 -9.78 19.66
CA GLY A 16 3.01 -9.43 20.87
C GLY A 16 2.87 -7.92 21.13
N PRO A 17 3.98 -7.17 21.28
CA PRO A 17 3.92 -5.72 21.55
C PRO A 17 3.62 -4.88 20.29
N LEU A 18 3.89 -5.40 19.07
CA LEU A 18 3.57 -4.70 17.82
C LEU A 18 2.06 -4.62 17.56
N GLN A 19 1.31 -5.67 17.92
CA GLN A 19 -0.15 -5.75 17.72
C GLN A 19 -0.92 -4.74 18.59
N ALA A 20 -0.41 -4.43 19.79
CA ALA A 20 -1.10 -3.56 20.75
C ALA A 20 -1.00 -2.06 20.41
N GLN A 21 -0.11 -1.66 19.48
CA GLN A 21 0.11 -0.27 19.07
C GLN A 21 -0.11 -0.06 17.57
N ALA A 22 -0.53 -1.10 16.85
CA ALA A 22 -0.77 -1.02 15.42
C ALA A 22 -2.10 -0.33 15.12
N ALA A 23 -2.09 0.68 14.25
CA ALA A 23 -3.31 1.24 13.69
C ALA A 23 -3.71 0.42 12.46
N ARG A 24 -4.99 0.03 12.41
CA ARG A 24 -5.59 -0.62 11.26
C ARG A 24 -6.22 0.43 10.38
N GLU A 25 -6.04 0.29 9.08
CA GLU A 25 -6.50 1.29 8.15
C GLU A 25 -7.20 0.62 6.99
N LEU A 26 -8.31 1.21 6.58
CA LEU A 26 -9.07 0.85 5.39
C LEU A 26 -8.95 1.99 4.41
N GLN A 27 -8.78 1.69 3.13
CA GLN A 27 -8.68 2.72 2.10
C GLN A 27 -9.48 2.36 0.86
N VAL A 28 -9.90 3.41 0.17
CA VAL A 28 -10.49 3.36 -1.18
C VAL A 28 -9.65 4.25 -2.08
N GLN A 29 -9.43 3.87 -3.33
CA GLN A 29 -8.60 4.64 -4.26
C GLN A 29 -9.05 4.50 -5.70
N GLY A 30 -8.74 5.52 -6.50
CA GLY A 30 -8.55 5.38 -7.93
C GLY A 30 -7.07 5.19 -8.25
N VAL A 31 -6.76 4.39 -9.26
CA VAL A 31 -5.38 4.16 -9.72
C VAL A 31 -5.33 4.16 -11.25
N VAL A 32 -4.28 4.76 -11.78
CA VAL A 32 -3.99 4.82 -13.22
C VAL A 32 -2.53 4.44 -13.42
N THR A 33 -2.27 3.57 -14.40
CA THR A 33 -0.92 3.31 -14.92
C THR A 33 -0.88 3.65 -16.42
N ALA A 34 0.19 4.29 -16.87
CA ALA A 34 0.40 4.70 -18.26
C ALA A 34 1.81 4.33 -18.78
N THR A 35 2.01 4.48 -20.10
CA THR A 35 3.28 4.36 -20.85
C THR A 35 3.71 2.95 -21.26
N ALA A 36 3.65 1.95 -20.37
CA ALA A 36 3.99 0.57 -20.73
C ALA A 36 2.72 -0.30 -20.76
N THR A 37 2.09 -0.51 -19.60
CA THR A 37 0.78 -1.20 -19.54
C THR A 37 -0.28 -0.22 -19.05
N ARG A 38 -1.31 0.05 -19.86
CA ARG A 38 -2.37 1.01 -19.48
C ARG A 38 -3.39 0.32 -18.58
N PHE A 39 -3.48 0.76 -17.33
CA PHE A 39 -4.53 0.35 -16.39
C PHE A 39 -5.28 1.58 -15.88
N ILE A 40 -6.62 1.51 -15.79
CA ILE A 40 -7.44 2.49 -15.09
C ILE A 40 -8.48 1.78 -14.26
N GLY A 41 -8.53 2.07 -12.96
CA GLY A 41 -9.46 1.37 -12.09
C GLY A 41 -9.64 2.02 -10.72
N GLY A 42 -10.50 1.38 -9.95
CA GLY A 42 -10.79 1.73 -8.57
C GLY A 42 -10.65 0.52 -7.67
N GLY A 43 -10.33 0.75 -6.40
CA GLY A 43 -10.07 -0.34 -5.49
C GLY A 43 -10.22 0.01 -4.03
N VAL A 44 -10.10 -1.03 -3.23
CA VAL A 44 -10.13 -0.98 -1.78
C VAL A 44 -8.90 -1.68 -1.23
N GLY A 45 -8.58 -1.42 0.02
CA GLY A 45 -7.62 -2.24 0.71
C GLY A 45 -7.39 -1.84 2.14
N PHE A 46 -6.34 -2.43 2.67
CA PHE A 46 -6.09 -2.50 4.09
C PHE A 46 -4.62 -2.23 4.37
N ALA A 47 -4.34 -1.56 5.48
CA ALA A 47 -2.97 -1.37 5.93
C ALA A 47 -2.82 -1.52 7.44
N LEU A 48 -1.63 -2.01 7.81
CA LEU A 48 -1.14 -2.05 9.18
C LEU A 48 -0.04 -1.02 9.32
N ARG A 49 -0.26 -0.08 10.25
CA ARG A 49 0.74 0.91 10.63
C ARG A 49 1.40 0.48 11.94
N THR A 50 2.73 0.46 11.96
CA THR A 50 3.51 0.23 13.19
C THR A 50 3.46 1.44 14.11
N ALA A 51 3.87 1.29 15.38
CA ALA A 51 4.09 2.42 16.29
C ALA A 51 5.19 3.40 15.80
N GLY A 52 5.98 2.99 14.82
CA GLY A 52 7.01 3.81 14.19
C GLY A 52 6.51 4.48 12.91
N ARG A 53 7.38 4.47 11.90
CA ARG A 53 7.17 5.17 10.62
C ARG A 53 6.76 4.24 9.48
N MET A 54 6.77 2.94 9.74
CA MET A 54 6.49 1.92 8.74
C MET A 54 4.99 1.61 8.65
N ARG A 55 4.53 1.37 7.42
CA ARG A 55 3.19 0.87 7.09
C ARG A 55 3.33 -0.24 6.05
N VAL A 56 2.61 -1.34 6.27
CA VAL A 56 2.42 -2.44 5.31
C VAL A 56 0.98 -2.35 4.80
N GLY A 57 0.78 -2.34 3.49
CA GLY A 57 -0.54 -2.22 2.86
C GLY A 57 -0.76 -3.27 1.79
N LEU A 58 -2.02 -3.68 1.64
CA LEU A 58 -2.52 -4.53 0.56
C LEU A 58 -3.70 -3.82 -0.11
N MET A 59 -3.72 -3.81 -1.43
CA MET A 59 -4.78 -3.23 -2.26
C MET A 59 -5.25 -4.22 -3.29
N VAL A 60 -6.54 -4.19 -3.57
CA VAL A 60 -7.15 -4.85 -4.72
C VAL A 60 -7.98 -3.84 -5.48
N SER A 61 -7.90 -3.85 -6.80
CA SER A 61 -8.59 -2.93 -7.71
C SER A 61 -9.19 -3.70 -8.87
N ALA A 62 -10.31 -3.22 -9.37
CA ALA A 62 -10.91 -3.67 -10.61
C ALA A 62 -10.95 -2.50 -11.59
N GLY A 63 -10.78 -2.79 -12.86
CA GLY A 63 -10.69 -1.75 -13.88
C GLY A 63 -10.55 -2.29 -15.29
N ASP A 64 -10.03 -1.42 -16.14
CA ASP A 64 -9.71 -1.70 -17.54
C ASP A 64 -8.19 -1.77 -17.70
N MET A 65 -7.72 -2.81 -18.38
CA MET A 65 -6.35 -2.93 -18.87
C MET A 65 -6.41 -3.10 -20.39
N GLU A 66 -5.97 -2.08 -21.12
CA GLU A 66 -5.91 -2.11 -22.59
C GLU A 66 -7.24 -2.50 -23.29
N GLY A 67 -8.39 -2.09 -22.73
CA GLY A 67 -9.71 -2.42 -23.26
C GLY A 67 -10.30 -3.74 -22.76
N ALA A 68 -9.60 -4.47 -21.88
CA ALA A 68 -10.08 -5.69 -21.25
C ALA A 68 -10.36 -5.48 -19.75
N VAL A 69 -11.39 -6.15 -19.23
CA VAL A 69 -11.67 -6.19 -17.79
C VAL A 69 -10.48 -6.82 -17.06
N ALA A 70 -9.97 -6.11 -16.06
CA ALA A 70 -8.77 -6.50 -15.33
C ALA A 70 -8.93 -6.34 -13.81
N GLY A 71 -8.29 -7.24 -13.08
CA GLY A 71 -8.05 -7.12 -11.64
C GLY A 71 -6.59 -6.75 -11.38
N ARG A 72 -6.34 -5.96 -10.34
CA ARG A 72 -4.99 -5.59 -9.90
C ARG A 72 -4.84 -5.72 -8.40
N GLY A 73 -3.84 -6.47 -7.96
CA GLY A 73 -3.40 -6.55 -6.56
C GLY A 73 -2.10 -5.78 -6.34
N GLU A 74 -1.97 -5.07 -5.24
CA GLU A 74 -0.73 -4.40 -4.85
C GLU A 74 -0.39 -4.69 -3.38
N ALA A 75 0.87 -4.97 -3.10
CA ALA A 75 1.42 -5.07 -1.75
C ALA A 75 2.53 -4.04 -1.58
N LEU A 76 2.45 -3.20 -0.55
CA LEU A 76 3.31 -2.04 -0.37
C LEU A 76 3.87 -1.96 1.04
N LEU A 77 5.19 -1.75 1.15
CA LEU A 77 5.85 -1.28 2.36
C LEU A 77 6.19 0.21 2.20
N SER A 78 5.85 1.03 3.18
CA SER A 78 6.08 2.48 3.11
C SER A 78 6.64 3.07 4.40
N TYR A 79 7.48 4.09 4.25
CA TYR A 79 8.08 4.88 5.32
C TYR A 79 7.54 6.31 5.32
N HIS A 80 6.99 6.73 6.46
CA HIS A 80 6.28 8.01 6.63
C HIS A 80 7.11 9.02 7.42
N LEU A 81 7.27 10.22 6.87
CA LEU A 81 8.09 11.27 7.50
C LEU A 81 7.44 11.93 8.71
N SER A 82 6.12 11.89 8.85
CA SER A 82 5.44 12.40 10.05
C SER A 82 4.11 11.67 10.29
N PRO A 83 4.15 10.40 10.76
CA PRO A 83 2.97 9.52 10.82
C PRO A 83 1.89 9.97 11.82
N PHE A 84 2.24 10.84 12.77
CA PHE A 84 1.32 11.31 13.82
C PHE A 84 0.81 12.75 13.61
N LYS A 85 1.18 13.38 12.48
CA LYS A 85 0.80 14.76 12.18
C LYS A 85 -0.73 14.87 12.03
N ARG A 86 -1.39 15.70 12.84
CA ARG A 86 -2.86 15.89 12.81
C ARG A 86 -3.33 17.02 11.89
N ARG A 87 -2.43 17.85 11.36
CA ARG A 87 -2.74 18.98 10.46
C ARG A 87 -1.76 19.03 9.28
N GLY A 88 -2.25 19.46 8.12
CA GLY A 88 -1.48 19.55 6.88
C GLY A 88 -1.16 18.21 6.23
N VAL A 89 -0.24 18.24 5.26
CA VAL A 89 0.24 17.07 4.52
C VAL A 89 1.62 16.62 5.01
N THR A 90 1.91 15.33 4.86
CA THR A 90 3.26 14.78 5.04
C THR A 90 3.63 13.88 3.86
N PRO A 91 4.88 13.95 3.39
CA PRO A 91 5.39 13.00 2.41
C PRO A 91 5.68 11.63 3.04
N TYR A 92 5.68 10.62 2.18
CA TYR A 92 6.17 9.26 2.42
C TYR A 92 6.74 8.66 1.14
N VAL A 93 7.54 7.62 1.29
CA VAL A 93 8.07 6.82 0.19
C VAL A 93 7.71 5.35 0.44
N GLY A 94 7.53 4.57 -0.61
CA GLY A 94 7.27 3.15 -0.48
C GLY A 94 7.75 2.35 -1.67
N GLY A 95 7.82 1.05 -1.46
CA GLY A 95 8.09 0.08 -2.50
C GLY A 95 7.41 -1.25 -2.22
N GLY A 96 7.25 -2.06 -3.26
CA GLY A 96 6.55 -3.33 -3.14
C GLY A 96 6.35 -4.01 -4.49
N VAL A 97 5.24 -4.72 -4.61
CA VAL A 97 4.90 -5.51 -5.80
C VAL A 97 3.46 -5.26 -6.22
N ALA A 98 3.20 -5.41 -7.51
CA ALA A 98 1.87 -5.39 -8.08
C ALA A 98 1.69 -6.57 -9.03
N VAL A 99 0.48 -7.13 -9.06
CA VAL A 99 0.08 -8.16 -10.02
C VAL A 99 -1.19 -7.67 -10.69
N THR A 100 -1.22 -7.67 -12.02
CA THR A 100 -2.42 -7.37 -12.81
C THR A 100 -2.82 -8.59 -13.60
N ALA A 101 -4.10 -8.92 -13.60
CA ALA A 101 -4.63 -10.11 -14.27
C ALA A 101 -5.86 -9.75 -15.10
N THR A 102 -5.88 -10.22 -16.34
CA THR A 102 -7.06 -10.29 -17.20
C THR A 102 -7.54 -11.73 -17.26
N ARG A 103 -8.52 -12.02 -18.13
CA ARG A 103 -8.99 -13.39 -18.37
C ARG A 103 -7.88 -14.29 -18.94
N ASP A 104 -6.99 -13.74 -19.75
CA ASP A 104 -6.09 -14.51 -20.60
C ASP A 104 -4.61 -14.37 -20.18
N ALA A 105 -4.26 -13.38 -19.36
CA ALA A 105 -2.87 -13.11 -18.97
C ALA A 105 -2.74 -12.50 -17.57
N SER A 106 -1.55 -12.65 -16.98
CA SER A 106 -1.17 -11.99 -15.74
C SER A 106 0.24 -11.40 -15.85
N GLU A 107 0.42 -10.19 -15.34
CA GLU A 107 1.69 -9.46 -15.32
C GLU A 107 2.07 -9.05 -13.90
N GLU A 108 3.36 -9.13 -13.59
CA GLU A 108 3.93 -8.80 -12.29
C GLU A 108 4.88 -7.62 -12.41
N TYR A 109 4.84 -6.71 -11.44
CA TYR A 109 5.65 -5.49 -11.45
C TYR A 109 6.24 -5.21 -10.07
N LEU A 110 7.43 -4.62 -10.07
CA LEU A 110 7.94 -3.90 -8.90
C LEU A 110 7.25 -2.54 -8.81
N LEU A 111 6.88 -2.16 -7.59
CA LEU A 111 6.23 -0.91 -7.26
C LEU A 111 7.23 -0.01 -6.52
N LEU A 112 7.35 1.24 -6.94
CA LEU A 112 8.02 2.31 -6.21
C LEU A 112 7.12 3.54 -6.23
N VAL A 113 6.91 4.16 -5.06
CA VAL A 113 5.99 5.30 -4.93
C VAL A 113 6.56 6.40 -4.04
N LEU A 114 6.26 7.63 -4.42
CA LEU A 114 6.31 8.82 -3.58
C LEU A 114 4.87 9.27 -3.36
N GLY A 115 4.51 9.49 -2.10
CA GLY A 115 3.16 9.87 -1.75
C GLY A 115 3.10 10.99 -0.74
N VAL A 116 1.94 11.60 -0.65
CA VAL A 116 1.57 12.54 0.40
C VAL A 116 0.29 12.08 1.07
N GLU A 117 0.23 12.25 2.38
CA GLU A 117 -0.94 11.91 3.19
C GLU A 117 -1.39 13.14 4.00
N SER A 118 -2.68 13.46 3.93
CA SER A 118 -3.30 14.50 4.76
C SER A 118 -3.61 13.95 6.14
N ARG A 119 -3.15 14.68 7.17
CA ARG A 119 -3.48 14.44 8.59
C ARG A 119 -3.36 12.94 8.98
N PRO A 120 -2.20 12.30 8.79
CA PRO A 120 -2.02 10.86 9.08
C PRO A 120 -2.30 10.49 10.54
N GLY A 121 -2.21 11.46 11.46
CA GLY A 121 -2.55 11.27 12.87
C GLY A 121 -4.05 11.29 13.19
N SER A 122 -4.92 11.57 12.22
CA SER A 122 -6.39 11.66 12.39
C SER A 122 -7.09 10.34 12.02
N SER A 123 -8.35 10.19 12.40
CA SER A 123 -9.17 9.00 12.06
C SER A 123 -9.47 8.86 10.57
N ALA A 124 -9.32 9.93 9.78
CA ALA A 124 -9.57 9.92 8.34
C ALA A 124 -8.66 10.90 7.59
N GLY A 125 -8.44 10.67 6.30
CA GLY A 125 -7.71 11.61 5.43
C GLY A 125 -7.47 11.08 4.02
N TRP A 126 -7.21 11.99 3.09
CA TRP A 126 -6.85 11.64 1.72
C TRP A 126 -5.35 11.38 1.58
N PHE A 127 -4.99 10.68 0.51
CA PHE A 127 -3.61 10.49 0.09
C PHE A 127 -3.50 10.55 -1.42
N ALA A 128 -2.34 10.96 -1.93
CA ALA A 128 -2.00 10.91 -3.35
C ALA A 128 -0.62 10.28 -3.51
N GLU A 129 -0.46 9.42 -4.51
CA GLU A 129 0.81 8.76 -4.83
C GLU A 129 1.13 8.92 -6.32
N ALA A 130 2.41 9.09 -6.60
CA ALA A 130 2.97 8.96 -7.94
C ALA A 130 4.17 8.01 -7.88
N GLY A 131 4.39 7.23 -8.94
CA GLY A 131 5.40 6.19 -8.90
C GLY A 131 5.50 5.39 -10.19
N VAL A 132 6.08 4.20 -10.08
CA VAL A 132 6.24 3.26 -11.18
C VAL A 132 5.79 1.86 -10.78
N ALA A 133 5.08 1.17 -11.69
CA ALA A 133 4.72 -0.25 -11.58
C ALA A 133 4.19 -0.82 -12.90
N GLY A 134 5.09 -1.11 -13.83
CA GLY A 134 4.75 -1.46 -15.22
C GLY A 134 4.44 -0.22 -16.08
N GLY A 135 4.97 0.93 -15.69
CA GLY A 135 4.63 2.24 -16.27
C GLY A 135 4.54 3.32 -15.19
N VAL A 136 4.18 4.54 -15.59
CA VAL A 136 3.93 5.65 -14.65
C VAL A 136 2.60 5.38 -13.93
N ARG A 137 2.64 5.24 -12.61
CA ARG A 137 1.48 4.98 -11.75
C ARG A 137 1.10 6.22 -10.96
N VAL A 138 -0.17 6.57 -10.94
CA VAL A 138 -0.74 7.58 -10.05
C VAL A 138 -1.93 6.98 -9.29
N SER A 139 -2.03 7.28 -7.99
CA SER A 139 -3.21 6.93 -7.19
C SER A 139 -3.68 8.10 -6.35
N LEU A 140 -4.98 8.17 -6.13
CA LEU A 140 -5.62 9.13 -5.23
C LEU A 140 -6.70 8.39 -4.46
N GLY A 141 -6.75 8.59 -3.16
CA GLY A 141 -7.69 7.87 -2.35
C GLY A 141 -7.97 8.50 -1.01
N PHE A 142 -8.86 7.83 -0.28
CA PHE A 142 -9.25 8.20 1.07
C PHE A 142 -9.01 7.02 2.01
N ARG A 143 -8.59 7.33 3.23
CA ARG A 143 -8.22 6.34 4.23
C ARG A 143 -8.94 6.61 5.54
N LEU A 144 -9.52 5.56 6.10
CA LEU A 144 -10.12 5.50 7.43
C LEU A 144 -9.16 4.73 8.34
N ARG A 145 -8.97 5.22 9.56
CA ARG A 145 -7.99 4.71 10.52
C ARG A 145 -8.69 4.38 11.82
N GLN A 146 -8.62 3.13 12.21
CA GLN A 146 -9.10 2.64 13.50
C GLN A 146 -7.87 2.36 14.38
N ARG A 147 -7.76 3.12 15.46
CA ARG A 147 -6.78 2.83 16.50
C ARG A 147 -7.45 1.93 17.53
N SER A 148 -6.77 0.86 17.93
CA SER A 148 -7.18 0.12 19.12
C SER A 148 -6.98 1.06 20.31
N ASN A 149 -8.09 1.55 20.86
CA ASN A 149 -8.09 2.36 22.07
C ASN A 149 -7.78 1.42 23.24
N ARG A 150 -6.79 1.76 24.07
CA ARG A 150 -6.75 1.31 25.47
C ARG A 150 -7.16 2.50 26.32
#